data_AF-A0A2A5M528-F1
#
_entry.id   AF-A0A2A5M528-F1
#
_cell.length_a   1.000
_cell.length_b   1.000
_cell.length_c   1.000
_cell.angle_alpha   90.00
_cell.angle_beta   90.00
_cell.angle_gamma   90.00
#
_symmetry.space_group_name_H-M   'P 1'
#
loop_
_entity.id
_entity.type
_entity.pdbx_description
1 polymer ?
#
loop_
_entity_poly.entity_id
_entity_poly.type
_entity_poly.pdbx_seq_one_letter_code
_entity_poly.pdbx_strand_id
1 'polypeptide(L)'
;MLKQRLDEVNAILAKLIALTEEDIENIKVAKHESVTPSVEEKNKLIAEFITAKKQLDVALVELNNSSTKGLSELLDDEDKQKLD
;
A
#
# COMPACT_ATOMS: atom_id res chain seq x y z
N MET A 1 6.37 -6.03 12.83
CA MET A 1 5.27 -6.75 12.14
C MET A 1 4.24 -5.80 11.54
N LEU A 2 3.66 -4.85 12.29
CA LEU A 2 2.71 -3.87 11.73
C LEU A 2 3.36 -2.88 10.74
N LYS A 3 4.52 -2.31 11.11
CA LYS A 3 5.34 -1.44 10.24
C LYS A 3 5.65 -2.10 8.90
N GLN A 4 6.12 -3.35 8.93
CA GLN A 4 6.37 -4.13 7.73
C GLN A 4 5.12 -4.35 6.87
N ARG A 5 3.94 -4.57 7.47
CA ARG A 5 2.66 -4.66 6.73
C ARG A 5 2.26 -3.32 6.12
N LEU A 6 2.52 -2.22 6.84
CA LEU A 6 2.29 -0.86 6.34
C LEU A 6 3.21 -0.55 5.16
N ASP A 7 4.50 -0.89 5.28
CA ASP A 7 5.50 -0.74 4.22
C ASP A 7 5.13 -1.56 2.98
N GLU A 8 4.63 -2.78 3.17
CA GLU A 8 4.14 -3.64 2.09
C GLU A 8 2.94 -3.02 1.36
N VAL A 9 1.94 -2.53 2.11
CA VAL A 9 0.79 -1.82 1.53
C VAL A 9 1.23 -0.57 0.77
N ASN A 10 2.13 0.23 1.36
CA ASN A 10 2.66 1.44 0.74
C ASN A 10 3.45 1.14 -0.54
N ALA A 11 4.24 0.05 -0.56
CA ALA A 11 4.97 -0.37 -1.73
C ALA A 11 4.05 -0.80 -2.89
N ILE A 12 2.93 -1.48 -2.60
CA ILE A 12 1.93 -1.83 -3.62
C ILE A 12 1.27 -0.57 -4.19
N LEU A 13 0.89 0.37 -3.33
CA LEU A 13 0.32 1.66 -3.75
C LEU A 13 1.29 2.45 -4.62
N ALA A 14 2.57 2.50 -4.26
CA ALA A 14 3.59 3.19 -5.06
C ALA A 14 3.72 2.58 -6.47
N LYS A 15 3.66 1.25 -6.59
CA LYS A 15 3.66 0.57 -7.90
C LYS A 15 2.42 0.90 -8.73
N LEU A 16 1.23 0.92 -8.10
CA LEU A 16 -0.01 1.30 -8.78
C LEU A 16 0.01 2.73 -9.30
N ILE A 17 0.57 3.66 -8.52
CA ILE A 17 0.75 5.06 -8.92
C ILE A 17 1.67 5.13 -10.14
N ALA A 18 2.86 4.49 -10.06
CA ALA A 18 3.83 4.51 -11.15
C ALA A 18 3.27 3.94 -12.46
N LEU A 19 2.57 2.80 -12.41
CA LEU A 19 1.91 2.20 -13.58
C LEU A 19 0.84 3.11 -14.17
N THR A 20 0.08 3.79 -13.31
CA THR A 20 -0.97 4.72 -13.76
C THR A 20 -0.38 5.96 -14.41
N GLU A 21 0.73 6.48 -13.87
CA GLU A 21 1.48 7.60 -14.47
C GLU A 21 2.08 7.20 -15.83
N GLU A 22 2.64 6.01 -15.94
CA GLU A 22 3.15 5.47 -17.21
C GLU A 22 2.03 5.31 -18.25
N ASP A 23 0.86 4.81 -17.84
CA ASP A 23 -0.31 4.70 -18.72
C ASP A 23 -0.77 6.06 -19.24
N ILE A 24 -0.81 7.07 -18.36
CA ILE A 24 -1.17 8.43 -18.76
C ILE A 24 -0.22 8.93 -19.85
N GLU A 25 1.08 8.68 -19.71
CA GLU A 25 2.07 9.10 -20.71
C GLU A 25 1.93 8.31 -22.02
N ASN A 26 1.75 6.99 -21.93
CA ASN A 26 1.50 6.14 -23.10
C ASN A 26 0.23 6.56 -23.87
N ILE A 27 -0.84 6.93 -23.16
CA ILE A 27 -2.08 7.43 -23.77
C ILE A 27 -1.85 8.76 -24.49
N LYS A 28 -1.07 9.68 -23.92
CA LYS A 28 -0.75 10.97 -24.58
C LYS A 28 -0.04 10.78 -25.91
N VAL A 29 0.80 9.76 -26.03
CA VAL A 29 1.54 9.43 -27.27
C VAL A 29 0.82 8.39 -28.14
N ALA A 30 -0.46 8.10 -27.86
CA ALA A 30 -1.29 7.13 -28.56
C ALA A 30 -0.72 5.69 -28.62
N LYS A 31 0.13 5.33 -27.65
CA LYS A 31 0.71 3.98 -27.51
C LYS A 31 -0.28 3.07 -26.77
N HIS A 32 -1.42 2.81 -27.39
CA HIS A 32 -2.51 2.04 -26.78
C HIS A 32 -2.18 0.55 -26.60
N GLU A 33 -1.17 0.04 -27.30
CA GLU A 33 -0.73 -1.36 -27.23
C GLU A 33 -0.22 -1.76 -25.84
N SER A 34 0.32 -0.82 -25.05
CA SER A 34 0.78 -1.07 -23.68
C SER A 34 -0.31 -0.96 -22.62
N VAL A 35 -1.51 -0.47 -22.98
CA VAL A 35 -2.59 -0.24 -22.00
C VAL A 35 -3.19 -1.56 -21.52
N THR A 36 -3.41 -2.53 -22.41
CA THR A 36 -3.96 -3.84 -22.05
C THR A 36 -3.10 -4.59 -21.01
N PRO A 37 -1.79 -4.83 -21.24
CA PRO A 37 -0.95 -5.50 -20.24
C PRO A 37 -0.82 -4.69 -18.95
N SER A 38 -0.81 -3.35 -19.02
CA SER A 38 -0.80 -2.51 -17.83
C SER A 38 -2.08 -2.64 -16.99
N VAL A 39 -3.25 -2.75 -17.63
CA VAL A 39 -4.52 -3.01 -16.93
C VAL A 39 -4.52 -4.37 -16.24
N GLU A 40 -3.97 -5.41 -16.86
CA GLU A 40 -3.83 -6.74 -16.23
C GLU A 40 -2.94 -6.66 -14.98
N GLU A 41 -1.78 -5.99 -15.08
CA GLU A 41 -0.86 -5.82 -13.95
C GLU A 41 -1.48 -4.99 -12.82
N LYS A 42 -2.20 -3.91 -13.14
CA LYS A 42 -2.94 -3.13 -12.15
C LYS A 42 -4.01 -3.94 -11.43
N ASN A 43 -4.76 -4.78 -12.15
CA ASN A 43 -5.78 -5.63 -11.54
C ASN A 43 -5.15 -6.62 -10.54
N LYS A 44 -3.98 -7.16 -10.87
CA LYS A 44 -3.22 -8.04 -9.97
C LYS A 44 -2.76 -7.27 -8.72
N LEU A 45 -2.16 -6.09 -8.90
CA LEU A 45 -1.73 -5.24 -7.79
C LEU A 45 -2.89 -4.80 -6.89
N ILE A 46 -4.08 -4.56 -7.45
CA ILE A 46 -5.29 -4.26 -6.66
C ILE A 46 -5.68 -5.47 -5.79
N ALA A 47 -5.64 -6.68 -6.33
CA ALA A 47 -5.93 -7.90 -5.56
C ALA A 47 -4.90 -8.13 -4.43
N GLU A 48 -3.63 -7.89 -4.72
CA GLU A 48 -2.54 -7.93 -3.72
C GLU A 48 -2.76 -6.87 -2.64
N PHE A 49 -3.10 -5.63 -3.01
CA PHE A 49 -3.41 -4.54 -2.08
C PHE A 49 -4.57 -4.89 -1.15
N ILE A 50 -5.67 -5.43 -1.69
CA ILE A 50 -6.84 -5.82 -0.88
C ILE A 50 -6.43 -6.87 0.17
N THR A 51 -5.60 -7.83 -0.23
CA THR A 51 -5.12 -8.88 0.66
C THR A 51 -4.20 -8.30 1.74
N ALA A 52 -3.22 -7.49 1.36
CA ALA A 52 -2.30 -6.84 2.29
C ALA A 52 -3.03 -5.91 3.28
N LYS A 53 -3.99 -5.11 2.79
CA LYS A 53 -4.85 -4.26 3.62
C LYS A 53 -5.64 -5.09 4.64
N LYS A 54 -6.25 -6.20 4.22
CA LYS A 54 -6.99 -7.07 5.13
C LYS A 54 -6.10 -7.62 6.24
N GLN A 55 -4.87 -8.00 5.91
CA GLN A 55 -3.90 -8.47 6.91
C GLN A 55 -3.46 -7.36 7.87
N LEU A 56 -3.31 -6.13 7.37
CA LEU A 56 -3.05 -4.95 8.19
C LEU A 56 -4.22 -4.67 9.14
N ASP A 57 -5.45 -4.69 8.64
CA ASP A 57 -6.67 -4.48 9.44
C ASP A 57 -6.78 -5.52 10.57
N VAL A 58 -6.51 -6.80 10.29
CA VAL A 58 -6.49 -7.87 11.31
C VAL A 58 -5.43 -7.59 12.36
N ALA A 59 -4.20 -7.24 11.95
CA ALA A 59 -3.12 -6.92 12.88
C ALA A 59 -3.43 -5.70 13.75
N LEU A 60 -4.14 -4.70 13.22
CA LEU A 60 -4.62 -3.55 13.98
C LEU A 60 -5.68 -3.93 15.02
N VAL A 61 -6.64 -4.79 14.64
CA VAL A 61 -7.68 -5.28 15.56
C VAL A 61 -7.07 -6.13 16.69
N GLU A 62 -6.15 -7.04 16.36
CA GLU A 62 -5.42 -7.83 17.35
C GLU A 62 -4.65 -6.95 18.34
N LEU A 63 -3.96 -5.92 17.84
CA LEU A 63 -3.23 -4.97 18.66
C LEU A 63 -4.15 -4.19 19.61
N ASN A 64 -5.30 -3.73 19.13
CA ASN A 64 -6.29 -3.02 19.94
C ASN A 64 -6.88 -3.92 21.05
N ASN A 65 -7.11 -5.20 20.75
CA ASN A 65 -7.66 -6.18 21.69
C ASN A 65 -6.63 -6.68 22.73
N SER A 66 -5.34 -6.40 22.55
CA SER A 66 -4.25 -6.87 23.43
C SER A 66 -3.99 -5.97 24.65
N SER A 67 -4.74 -4.88 24.81
CA SER A 67 -4.84 -3.96 25.97
C SER A 67 -3.58 -3.77 26.84
N THR A 68 -2.79 -2.70 26.56
CA THR A 68 -2.26 -1.68 27.51
C THR A 68 -1.16 -0.80 26.89
N LYS A 69 -0.56 -1.21 25.75
CA LYS A 69 0.54 -0.49 25.05
C LYS A 69 0.30 -0.30 23.54
N GLY A 70 -0.97 -0.30 23.15
CA GLY A 70 -1.48 -0.70 21.82
C GLY A 70 -1.23 0.19 20.59
N LEU A 71 -0.37 1.21 20.62
CA LEU A 71 0.05 1.91 19.38
C LEU A 71 1.28 2.80 19.63
N SER A 72 1.32 3.44 20.80
CA SER A 72 2.36 4.40 21.19
C SER A 72 3.75 3.79 21.43
N GLU A 73 3.84 2.47 21.68
CA GLU A 73 5.11 1.74 21.73
C GLU A 73 5.57 1.21 20.37
N LEU A 74 4.69 1.23 19.37
CA LEU A 74 4.97 0.71 18.03
C LEU A 74 5.38 1.82 17.05
N LEU A 75 5.05 3.07 17.39
CA LEU A 75 5.68 4.26 16.84
C LEU A 75 7.06 4.41 17.50
N ASP A 76 8.13 4.12 16.75
CA ASP A 76 9.48 4.49 17.16
C ASP A 76 9.53 6.01 17.40
N ASP A 77 10.49 6.50 18.19
CA ASP A 77 10.60 7.93 18.49
C ASP A 77 10.75 8.81 17.23
N GLU A 78 11.23 8.24 16.12
CA GLU A 78 11.23 8.86 14.78
C GLU A 78 9.82 9.03 14.17
N ASP A 79 8.91 8.07 14.40
CA ASP A 79 7.56 8.11 13.84
C ASP A 79 6.66 9.07 14.65
N LYS A 80 6.97 9.29 15.94
CA LYS A 80 6.30 10.30 16.79
C LYS A 80 6.64 11.73 16.36
N GLN A 81 7.88 11.99 15.91
CA GLN A 81 8.30 13.32 15.46
C GLN A 81 7.64 13.79 14.16
N LYS A 82 7.04 12.87 13.37
CA LYS A 82 6.32 13.21 12.13
C LYS A 82 4.84 13.52 12.35
N LEU A 83 4.35 13.36 13.58
CA LEU A 83 2.96 13.59 13.98
C LEU A 83 2.73 14.95 14.65
N ASP A 84 3.80 15.65 15.05
CA ASP A 84 3.81 17.06 15.50
C ASP A 84 4.07 18.02 14.32
#